data_AF-A0A3B3YYV2-F1
#
_entry.id   AF-A0A3B3YYV2-F1
#
_cell.length_a   1.000
_cell.length_b   1.000
_cell.length_c   1.000
_cell.angle_alpha   90.00
_cell.angle_beta   90.00
_cell.angle_gamma   90.00
#
_symmetry.space_group_name_H-M   'P 1'
#
loop_
_entity.id
_entity.type
_entity.pdbx_description
1 polymer ?
#
loop_
_entity_poly.entity_id
_entity_poly.type
_entity_poly.pdbx_seq_one_letter_code
_entity_poly.pdbx_strand_id
1 'polypeptide(L)'
;MLLQLVEYLQQECVEQTEDQTGEQDGTGEEKDNQQEWTAVLLLDHIRSQNRYIRLLERWSQQLQLTCRLLLGHNPLIILLGERPNIKEFCHRLRTVKVDVDSSGKKCKERMMKVLAETPYSSLCQHSLQGFVVKDYKSLSELTAVFEELNLAELYQQMLPTLSG
;
A
#
# COMPACT_ATOMS: atom_id res chain seq x y z
N MET A 1 14.06 -4.38 27.11
CA MET A 1 12.60 -4.68 27.12
C MET A 1 11.91 -3.83 26.06
N LEU A 2 12.13 -4.18 24.78
CA LEU A 2 11.52 -3.54 23.59
C LEU A 2 11.35 -4.62 22.50
N LEU A 3 10.81 -5.78 22.86
CA LEU A 3 10.60 -6.90 21.92
C LEU A 3 9.15 -7.41 21.96
N GLN A 4 8.19 -6.58 22.35
CA GLN A 4 6.79 -7.02 22.50
C GLN A 4 5.75 -6.19 21.75
N LEU A 5 6.15 -5.18 20.97
CA LEU A 5 5.20 -4.31 20.26
C LEU A 5 5.20 -4.49 18.74
N VAL A 6 6.07 -5.34 18.18
CA VAL A 6 6.20 -5.51 16.72
C VAL A 6 5.36 -6.68 16.19
N GLU A 7 4.84 -7.56 17.05
CA GLU A 7 4.01 -8.69 16.60
C GLU A 7 2.51 -8.35 16.44
N TYR A 8 2.05 -7.21 16.95
CA TYR A 8 0.61 -6.90 16.94
C TYR A 8 0.07 -6.41 15.60
N LEU A 9 0.93 -5.85 14.71
CA LEU A 9 0.49 -5.30 13.42
C LEU A 9 0.55 -6.29 12.24
N GLN A 10 0.96 -7.54 12.47
CA GLN A 10 1.00 -8.57 11.42
C GLN A 10 -0.16 -9.58 11.47
N GLN A 11 -1.04 -9.51 12.48
CA GLN A 11 -2.03 -10.57 12.76
C GLN A 11 -3.47 -10.28 12.29
N GLU A 12 -3.77 -9.18 11.59
CA GLU A 12 -5.12 -8.87 11.10
C GLU A 12 -5.29 -9.04 9.58
N CYS A 13 -4.87 -10.19 9.03
CA CYS A 13 -5.11 -10.50 7.62
C CYS A 13 -5.69 -11.90 7.35
N VAL A 14 -6.10 -12.68 8.36
CA VAL A 14 -6.61 -14.04 8.15
C VAL A 14 -7.76 -14.37 9.12
N GLU A 15 -8.92 -14.63 8.48
CA GLU A 15 -10.16 -15.29 8.93
C GLU A 15 -11.24 -14.45 9.63
N GLN A 16 -12.36 -14.26 8.92
CA GLN A 16 -13.62 -14.92 9.28
C GLN A 16 -14.58 -14.94 8.09
N THR A 17 -14.95 -16.15 7.69
CA THR A 17 -16.02 -16.49 6.74
C THR A 17 -17.17 -17.15 7.53
N GLU A 18 -18.40 -16.91 7.07
CA GLU A 18 -19.67 -17.66 7.34
C GLU A 18 -20.29 -17.47 8.76
N ASP A 19 -21.61 -17.39 9.00
CA ASP A 19 -22.84 -16.98 8.30
C ASP A 19 -23.98 -16.97 9.37
N GLN A 20 -24.94 -16.04 9.24
CA GLN A 20 -26.38 -16.08 9.67
C GLN A 20 -26.91 -15.92 11.14
N THR A 21 -27.83 -14.93 11.24
CA THR A 21 -29.17 -14.87 11.91
C THR A 21 -29.32 -14.33 13.35
N GLY A 22 -30.10 -13.23 13.46
CA GLY A 22 -30.84 -12.82 14.66
C GLY A 22 -31.23 -11.32 14.67
N GLU A 23 -32.51 -11.02 14.42
CA GLU A 23 -33.14 -9.67 14.38
C GLU A 23 -33.08 -8.89 15.71
N GLN A 24 -32.83 -7.57 15.66
CA GLN A 24 -33.82 -6.50 15.98
C GLN A 24 -33.22 -5.08 16.02
N ASP A 25 -33.81 -4.24 15.16
CA ASP A 25 -34.19 -2.82 15.28
C ASP A 25 -33.33 -1.81 16.06
N GLY A 26 -32.89 -0.76 15.34
CA GLY A 26 -32.11 0.34 15.89
C GLY A 26 -31.63 1.34 14.83
N THR A 27 -32.58 1.97 14.14
CA THR A 27 -32.49 3.23 13.37
C THR A 27 -31.16 4.00 13.40
N GLY A 28 -30.49 4.08 12.24
CA GLY A 28 -29.85 5.31 11.75
C GLY A 28 -28.33 5.43 11.88
N GLU A 29 -27.62 4.98 10.85
CA GLU A 29 -26.58 5.70 10.06
C GLU A 29 -25.56 4.71 9.44
N GLU A 30 -26.01 3.97 8.42
CA GLU A 30 -25.09 3.29 7.50
C GLU A 30 -24.59 4.30 6.45
N LYS A 31 -23.55 5.06 6.78
CA LYS A 31 -22.78 5.86 5.83
C LYS A 31 -21.28 5.76 6.11
N ASP A 32 -20.73 4.55 6.03
CA ASP A 32 -19.26 4.37 6.22
C ASP A 32 -18.60 3.40 5.22
N ASN A 33 -19.16 3.27 4.01
CA ASN A 33 -18.63 2.32 3.02
C ASN A 33 -17.86 2.96 1.86
N GLN A 34 -17.59 4.26 1.88
CA GLN A 34 -16.89 4.97 0.79
C GLN A 34 -15.78 5.89 1.29
N GLN A 35 -15.22 5.61 2.47
CA GLN A 35 -14.01 6.32 2.87
C GLN A 35 -12.84 5.80 2.02
N GLU A 36 -12.23 6.69 1.24
CA GLU A 36 -10.97 6.41 0.55
C GLU A 36 -9.85 6.31 1.58
N TRP A 37 -8.86 5.48 1.31
CA TRP A 37 -7.70 5.24 2.17
C TRP A 37 -6.42 5.46 1.39
N THR A 38 -5.37 5.83 2.11
CA THR A 38 -4.00 5.87 1.59
C THR A 38 -3.17 4.83 2.32
N ALA A 39 -2.43 4.01 1.56
CA ALA A 39 -1.45 3.09 2.09
C ALA A 39 -0.08 3.30 1.45
N VAL A 40 0.97 3.22 2.27
CA VAL A 40 2.35 3.25 1.79
C VAL A 40 3.02 1.93 2.11
N LEU A 41 3.55 1.29 1.07
CA LEU A 41 4.19 -0.01 1.13
C LEU A 41 5.68 0.15 0.83
N LEU A 42 6.51 -0.49 1.63
CA LEU A 42 7.95 -0.65 1.39
C LEU A 42 8.23 -2.03 0.82
N LEU A 43 8.94 -2.06 -0.29
CA LEU A 43 9.42 -3.26 -0.96
C LEU A 43 10.89 -3.48 -0.61
N ASP A 44 11.33 -4.74 -0.66
CA ASP A 44 12.72 -5.11 -0.39
C ASP A 44 13.61 -4.76 -1.59
N HIS A 45 13.24 -5.25 -2.76
CA HIS A 45 13.95 -5.01 -4.01
C HIS A 45 13.03 -5.30 -5.20
N ILE A 46 13.39 -4.75 -6.36
CA ILE A 46 12.74 -5.09 -7.63
C ILE A 46 13.83 -5.54 -8.59
N ARG A 47 13.92 -6.84 -8.89
CA ARG A 47 14.89 -7.36 -9.88
C ARG A 47 14.41 -7.24 -11.31
N SER A 48 13.10 -7.39 -11.55
CA SER A 48 12.52 -7.34 -12.90
C SER A 48 11.56 -6.17 -13.06
N GLN A 49 12.10 -4.95 -13.09
CA GLN A 49 11.35 -3.68 -13.13
C GLN A 49 10.21 -3.67 -14.17
N ASN A 50 10.50 -3.96 -15.45
CA ASN A 50 9.48 -3.92 -16.50
C ASN A 50 8.32 -4.90 -16.29
N ARG A 51 8.61 -6.10 -15.77
CA ARG A 51 7.58 -7.10 -15.48
C ARG A 51 6.73 -6.64 -14.29
N TYR A 52 7.42 -6.15 -13.27
CA TYR A 52 6.82 -5.67 -12.03
C TYR A 52 5.85 -4.52 -12.30
N ILE A 53 6.32 -3.49 -13.00
CA ILE A 53 5.54 -2.31 -13.38
C ILE A 53 4.25 -2.70 -14.11
N ARG A 54 4.34 -3.53 -15.17
CA ARG A 54 3.16 -3.95 -15.95
C ARG A 54 2.13 -4.72 -15.12
N LEU A 55 2.60 -5.48 -14.13
CA LEU A 55 1.72 -6.25 -13.28
C LEU A 55 1.01 -5.36 -12.26
N LEU A 56 1.74 -4.42 -11.64
CA LEU A 56 1.15 -3.46 -10.73
C LEU A 56 0.16 -2.54 -11.43
N GLU A 57 0.49 -2.05 -12.63
CA GLU A 57 -0.41 -1.23 -13.46
C GLU A 57 -1.72 -1.98 -13.77
N ARG A 58 -1.62 -3.26 -14.12
CA ARG A 58 -2.80 -4.10 -14.34
C ARG A 58 -3.65 -4.21 -13.09
N TRP A 59 -3.03 -4.46 -11.93
CA TRP A 59 -3.76 -4.60 -10.68
C TRP A 59 -4.39 -3.31 -10.22
N SER A 60 -3.70 -2.17 -10.38
CA SER A 60 -4.24 -0.87 -10.02
C SER A 60 -5.49 -0.55 -10.86
N GLN A 61 -5.47 -0.86 -12.17
CA GLN A 61 -6.65 -0.73 -13.02
C GLN A 61 -7.80 -1.67 -12.61
N GLN A 62 -7.48 -2.95 -12.33
CA GLN A 62 -8.49 -3.94 -11.94
C GLN A 62 -9.17 -3.63 -10.60
N LEU A 63 -8.42 -3.06 -9.66
CA LEU A 63 -8.89 -2.73 -8.32
C LEU A 63 -9.32 -1.26 -8.20
N GLN A 64 -9.31 -0.51 -9.31
CA GLN A 64 -9.63 0.92 -9.36
C GLN A 64 -8.83 1.75 -8.34
N LEU A 65 -7.57 1.34 -8.13
CA LEU A 65 -6.65 2.04 -7.26
C LEU A 65 -5.81 3.02 -8.06
N THR A 66 -5.59 4.18 -7.46
CA THR A 66 -4.45 5.01 -7.81
C THR A 66 -3.20 4.39 -7.22
N CYS A 67 -2.14 4.30 -8.02
CA CYS A 67 -0.89 3.67 -7.61
C CYS A 67 0.31 4.48 -8.09
N ARG A 68 1.19 4.87 -7.16
CA ARG A 68 2.49 5.46 -7.49
C ARG A 68 3.61 4.54 -7.04
N LEU A 69 4.43 4.11 -7.99
CA LEU A 69 5.63 3.34 -7.73
C LEU A 69 6.83 4.29 -7.72
N LEU A 70 7.50 4.38 -6.57
CA LEU A 70 8.72 5.17 -6.38
C LEU A 70 9.91 4.22 -6.37
N LEU A 71 10.75 4.35 -7.40
CA LEU A 71 11.92 3.51 -7.60
C LEU A 71 13.16 4.22 -7.05
N GLY A 72 13.83 3.58 -6.11
CA GLY A 72 15.07 4.08 -5.52
C GLY A 72 15.76 2.98 -4.74
N HIS A 73 16.61 3.34 -3.78
CA HIS A 73 17.28 2.37 -2.92
C HIS A 73 16.30 1.47 -2.17
N ASN A 74 15.18 2.06 -1.71
CA ASN A 74 14.12 1.39 -0.96
C ASN A 74 12.79 1.58 -1.70
N PRO A 75 12.41 0.70 -2.66
CA PRO A 75 11.26 0.96 -3.51
C PRO A 75 9.96 1.08 -2.71
N LEU A 76 9.15 2.09 -3.01
CA LEU A 76 7.90 2.37 -2.31
C LEU A 76 6.70 2.30 -3.26
N ILE A 77 5.56 1.85 -2.76
CA ILE A 77 4.27 1.94 -3.44
C ILE A 77 3.35 2.82 -2.59
N ILE A 78 2.75 3.84 -3.20
CA ILE A 78 1.67 4.63 -2.60
C ILE A 78 0.38 4.21 -3.29
N LEU A 79 -0.59 3.72 -2.52
CA LEU A 79 -1.90 3.29 -2.99
C LEU A 79 -2.97 4.22 -2.44
N LEU A 80 -3.92 4.60 -3.30
CA LEU A 80 -5.09 5.36 -2.91
C LEU A 80 -6.36 4.74 -3.51
N GLY A 81 -7.40 4.64 -2.70
CA GLY A 81 -8.71 4.14 -3.09
C GLY A 81 -9.42 3.44 -1.94
N GLU A 82 -10.39 2.58 -2.24
CA GLU A 82 -11.15 1.88 -1.22
C GLU A 82 -10.27 0.91 -0.41
N ARG A 83 -10.47 0.89 0.91
CA ARG A 83 -9.75 0.00 1.83
C ARG A 83 -9.75 -1.49 1.42
N PRO A 84 -10.89 -2.12 1.03
CA PRO A 84 -10.88 -3.52 0.60
C PRO A 84 -9.99 -3.75 -0.63
N ASN A 85 -9.98 -2.82 -1.58
CA ASN A 85 -9.16 -2.91 -2.78
C ASN A 85 -7.67 -2.79 -2.46
N ILE A 86 -7.29 -1.90 -1.53
CA ILE A 86 -5.92 -1.79 -1.03
C ILE A 86 -5.48 -3.11 -0.35
N LYS A 87 -6.33 -3.68 0.50
CA LYS A 87 -6.04 -4.96 1.17
C LYS A 87 -5.86 -6.10 0.15
N GLU A 88 -6.71 -6.16 -0.87
CA GLU A 88 -6.58 -7.12 -1.96
C GLU A 88 -5.28 -6.91 -2.76
N PHE A 89 -4.87 -5.67 -3.02
CA PHE A 89 -3.58 -5.38 -3.67
C PHE A 89 -2.40 -5.90 -2.84
N CYS A 90 -2.40 -5.64 -1.53
CA CYS A 90 -1.41 -6.14 -0.58
C CYS A 90 -1.40 -7.68 -0.53
N HIS A 91 -2.59 -8.30 -0.56
CA HIS A 91 -2.73 -9.76 -0.63
C HIS A 91 -2.06 -10.30 -1.89
N ARG A 92 -2.34 -9.71 -3.07
CA ARG A 92 -1.74 -10.11 -4.35
C ARG A 92 -0.22 -10.00 -4.36
N LEU A 93 0.36 -8.94 -3.79
CA LEU A 93 1.82 -8.81 -3.65
C LEU A 93 2.43 -10.01 -2.88
N ARG A 94 1.77 -10.43 -1.80
CA ARG A 94 2.25 -11.54 -0.95
C ARG A 94 2.01 -12.91 -1.57
N THR A 95 0.94 -13.10 -2.34
CA THR A 95 0.51 -14.42 -2.83
C THR A 95 0.90 -14.72 -4.29
N VAL A 96 1.01 -13.69 -5.14
CA VAL A 96 1.35 -13.84 -6.56
C VAL A 96 2.86 -13.67 -6.77
N LYS A 97 3.40 -14.38 -7.76
CA LYS A 97 4.80 -14.26 -8.16
C LYS A 97 5.00 -13.04 -9.05
N VAL A 98 5.40 -11.93 -8.45
CA VAL A 98 5.53 -10.62 -9.12
C VAL A 98 6.96 -10.31 -9.58
N ASP A 99 7.97 -10.89 -8.93
CA ASP A 99 9.39 -10.62 -9.21
C ASP A 99 10.19 -11.91 -9.48
N VAL A 100 11.52 -11.83 -9.49
CA VAL A 100 12.45 -12.94 -9.60
C VAL A 100 13.46 -12.97 -8.46
N ASP A 101 13.83 -14.16 -7.99
CA ASP A 101 14.88 -14.35 -7.00
C ASP A 101 16.29 -14.14 -7.59
N SER A 102 17.33 -14.26 -6.78
CA SER A 102 18.73 -14.08 -7.21
C SER A 102 19.17 -15.14 -8.22
N SER A 103 18.41 -16.23 -8.32
CA SER A 103 18.60 -17.32 -9.28
C SER A 103 17.69 -17.17 -10.52
N GLY A 104 16.96 -16.07 -10.66
CA GLY A 104 16.06 -15.80 -11.79
C GLY A 104 14.71 -16.53 -11.74
N LYS A 105 14.39 -17.25 -10.65
CA LYS A 105 13.11 -17.94 -10.49
C LYS A 105 12.04 -16.98 -10.00
N LYS A 106 10.81 -17.16 -10.47
CA LYS A 106 9.67 -16.29 -10.09
C LYS A 106 9.43 -16.28 -8.56
N CYS A 107 9.50 -15.10 -7.94
CA CYS A 107 9.40 -14.86 -6.50
C CYS A 107 8.19 -13.98 -6.15
N LYS A 108 7.74 -14.04 -4.89
CA LYS A 108 6.63 -13.26 -4.32
C LYS A 108 7.19 -12.19 -3.37
N GLU A 109 6.43 -11.14 -3.10
CA GLU A 109 6.82 -10.07 -2.16
C GLU A 109 6.40 -10.41 -0.73
N ARG A 110 6.99 -11.47 -0.18
CA ARG A 110 6.65 -11.92 1.19
C ARG A 110 7.09 -10.94 2.27
N MET A 111 8.13 -10.16 1.99
CA MET A 111 8.77 -9.26 2.94
C MET A 111 8.34 -7.80 2.79
N MET A 112 7.35 -7.50 1.94
CA MET A 112 6.81 -6.15 1.86
C MET A 112 6.27 -5.71 3.22
N LYS A 113 6.52 -4.45 3.59
CA LYS A 113 6.04 -3.86 4.84
C LYS A 113 5.00 -2.78 4.54
N VAL A 114 3.87 -2.80 5.25
CA VAL A 114 2.94 -1.67 5.25
C VAL A 114 3.54 -0.66 6.23
N LEU A 115 3.96 0.50 5.73
CA LEU A 115 4.55 1.54 6.56
C LEU A 115 3.49 2.44 7.20
N ALA A 116 2.39 2.68 6.47
CA ALA A 116 1.26 3.46 6.95
C ALA A 116 -0.02 3.06 6.20
N GLU A 117 -1.15 3.13 6.89
CA GLU A 117 -2.50 3.01 6.35
C GLU A 117 -3.38 4.03 7.08
N THR A 118 -3.92 5.01 6.36
CA THR A 118 -4.68 6.12 6.97
C THR A 118 -5.87 6.52 6.08
N PRO A 119 -6.98 6.99 6.69
CA PRO A 119 -8.10 7.55 5.93
C PRO A 119 -7.64 8.73 5.07
N TYR A 120 -8.06 8.73 3.82
CA TYR A 120 -7.71 9.76 2.86
C TYR A 120 -8.51 11.04 3.10
N SER A 121 -7.81 12.17 3.21
CA SER A 121 -8.44 13.49 3.25
C SER A 121 -8.68 13.97 1.81
N SER A 122 -9.91 14.38 1.51
CA SER A 122 -10.44 14.69 0.17
C SER A 122 -9.76 15.84 -0.59
N LEU A 123 -8.72 16.46 -0.05
CA LEU A 123 -7.98 17.57 -0.67
C LEU A 123 -7.20 17.18 -1.94
N CYS A 124 -6.98 15.88 -2.20
CA CYS A 124 -6.11 15.41 -3.28
C CYS A 124 -6.84 14.72 -4.45
N GLN A 125 -8.17 14.83 -4.52
CA GLN A 125 -9.02 14.02 -5.40
C GLN A 125 -8.73 14.16 -6.91
N HIS A 126 -8.10 15.25 -7.35
CA HIS A 126 -7.95 15.56 -8.79
C HIS A 126 -6.53 15.35 -9.35
N SER A 127 -5.46 15.36 -8.54
CA SER A 127 -4.08 15.29 -9.05
C SER A 127 -3.50 13.87 -9.07
N LEU A 128 -4.21 12.91 -8.48
CA LEU A 128 -3.63 11.61 -8.12
C LEU A 128 -4.04 10.46 -9.03
N GLN A 129 -5.04 10.58 -9.89
CA GLN A 129 -5.56 9.43 -10.63
C GLN A 129 -4.52 8.71 -11.52
N GLY A 130 -4.56 7.38 -11.46
CA GLY A 130 -3.88 6.49 -12.39
C GLY A 130 -2.66 5.77 -11.81
N PHE A 131 -1.83 5.24 -12.70
CA PHE A 131 -0.60 4.54 -12.37
C PHE A 131 0.61 5.39 -12.80
N VAL A 132 1.48 5.75 -11.87
CA VAL A 132 2.67 6.58 -12.14
C VAL A 132 3.91 5.92 -11.57
N VAL A 133 4.97 5.89 -12.37
CA VAL A 133 6.31 5.46 -11.92
C VAL A 133 7.21 6.68 -11.87
N LYS A 134 7.89 6.90 -10.74
CA LYS A 134 8.92 7.94 -10.58
C LYS A 134 10.17 7.31 -9.99
N ASP A 135 11.33 7.69 -10.50
CA ASP A 135 12.61 7.38 -9.85
C ASP A 135 12.96 8.47 -8.83
N TYR A 136 13.66 8.11 -7.76
CA TYR A 136 14.23 9.03 -6.80
C TYR A 136 15.63 8.58 -6.35
N LYS A 137 16.51 9.55 -6.09
CA LYS A 137 17.91 9.34 -5.73
C LYS A 137 18.29 9.89 -4.36
N SER A 138 17.44 10.74 -3.79
CA SER A 138 17.70 11.38 -2.50
C SER A 138 16.43 11.44 -1.65
N LEU A 139 16.61 11.59 -0.33
CA LEU A 139 15.48 11.83 0.58
C LEU A 139 14.76 13.15 0.27
N SER A 140 15.47 14.16 -0.23
CA SER A 140 14.86 15.43 -0.66
C SER A 140 13.91 15.24 -1.85
N GLU A 141 14.29 14.43 -2.84
CA GLU A 141 13.39 14.08 -3.95
C GLU A 141 12.18 13.29 -3.47
N LEU A 142 12.39 12.36 -2.52
CA LEU A 142 11.30 11.61 -1.92
C LEU A 142 10.34 12.54 -1.14
N THR A 143 10.88 13.47 -0.36
CA THR A 143 10.10 14.45 0.40
C THR A 143 9.25 15.31 -0.53
N ALA A 144 9.83 15.81 -1.63
CA ALA A 144 9.10 16.58 -2.63
C ALA A 144 7.92 15.79 -3.24
N VAL A 145 8.08 14.49 -3.49
CA VAL A 145 6.97 13.65 -3.92
C VAL A 145 5.87 13.62 -2.86
N PHE A 146 6.19 13.36 -1.60
CA PHE A 146 5.17 13.33 -0.54
C PHE A 146 4.50 14.69 -0.31
N GLU A 147 5.22 15.80 -0.48
CA GLU A 147 4.65 17.16 -0.46
C GLU A 147 3.69 17.39 -1.63
N GLU A 148 4.06 17.00 -2.86
CA GLU A 148 3.18 17.07 -4.04
C GLU A 148 1.85 16.31 -3.83
N LEU A 149 1.87 15.24 -3.02
CA LEU A 149 0.70 14.43 -2.70
C LEU A 149 -0.08 14.91 -1.47
N ASN A 150 0.38 15.97 -0.81
CA ASN A 150 -0.08 16.41 0.52
C ASN A 150 -0.04 15.27 1.57
N LEU A 151 0.97 14.41 1.48
CA LEU A 151 1.24 13.30 2.42
C LEU A 151 2.48 13.58 3.28
N ALA A 152 2.86 14.85 3.44
CA ALA A 152 4.07 15.25 4.17
C ALA A 152 4.06 14.77 5.64
N GLU A 153 2.92 14.83 6.33
CA GLU A 153 2.80 14.35 7.71
C GLU A 153 3.02 12.84 7.83
N LEU A 154 2.45 12.07 6.89
CA LEU A 154 2.62 10.62 6.81
C LEU A 154 4.09 10.28 6.54
N TYR A 155 4.76 11.04 5.67
CA TYR A 155 6.19 10.89 5.40
C TYR A 155 7.04 11.06 6.67
N GLN A 156 6.75 12.08 7.50
CA GLN A 156 7.47 12.30 8.76
C GLN A 156 7.37 11.10 9.73
N GLN A 157 6.22 10.41 9.74
CA GLN A 157 6.02 9.22 10.57
C GLN A 157 6.83 8.01 10.07
N MET A 158 7.07 7.92 8.76
CA MET A 158 7.78 6.79 8.14
C MET A 158 9.29 6.99 8.03
N LEU A 159 9.78 8.24 8.09
CA LEU A 159 11.20 8.59 8.02
C LEU A 159 12.11 7.69 8.89
N PRO A 160 11.79 7.40 10.17
CA PRO A 160 12.63 6.54 11.00
C PRO A 160 12.84 5.14 10.40
N THR A 161 11.84 4.59 9.72
CA THR A 161 11.88 3.25 9.10
C THR A 161 12.64 3.25 7.78
N LEU A 162 12.71 4.39 7.09
CA LEU A 162 13.46 4.54 5.82
C LEU A 162 14.95 4.83 6.05
N SER A 163 15.32 5.27 7.26
CA SER A 163 16.68 5.71 7.63
C SER A 163 17.53 4.62 8.29
N GLY A 164 16.93 3.48 8.64
CA GLY A 164 17.60 2.34 9.29
C GLY A 164 18.02 1.28 8.29
#